data_AF-A0A349SGS6-F1
#
_entry.id   AF-A0A349SGS6-F1
#
_cell.length_a   1.000
_cell.length_b   1.000
_cell.length_c   1.000
_cell.angle_alpha   90.00
_cell.angle_beta   90.00
_cell.angle_gamma   90.00
#
_symmetry.space_group_name_H-M   'P 1'
#
loop_
_entity.id
_entity.type
_entity.pdbx_description
1 polymer ?
#
loop_
_entity_poly.entity_id
_entity_poly.type
_entity_poly.pdbx_seq_one_letter_code
_entity_poly.pdbx_strand_id
1 'polypeptide(L)' 'GEHNVMFAGSGERIEISHKATSRMVYAHGALRAAVWLSHQEPGLYNMENVLGLG' A
#
# COMPACT_ATOMS: atom_id res chain seq x y z
N GLY A 1 9.07 0.59 -10.00
CA GLY A 1 8.65 -0.75 -10.42
C GLY A 1 7.20 -0.69 -10.83
N GLU A 2 6.82 -1.50 -11.81
CA GLU A 2 5.46 -1.56 -12.34
C GLU A 2 4.87 -2.95 -12.05
N HIS A 3 3.69 -2.97 -11.45
CA HIS A 3 2.93 -4.18 -11.17
C HIS A 3 1.51 -3.99 -11.69
N ASN A 4 0.97 -4.99 -12.39
CA ASN A 4 -0.40 -4.98 -12.90
C ASN A 4 -1.08 -6.30 -12.53
N VAL A 5 -2.30 -6.21 -12.01
CA VAL A 5 -3.20 -7.34 -11.81
C VAL A 5 -4.42 -7.11 -12.69
N MET A 6 -4.67 -8.05 -13.61
CA MET A 6 -5.80 -8.01 -14.52
C MET A 6 -6.77 -9.14 -14.22
N PHE A 7 -8.04 -8.78 -14.10
CA PHE A 7 -9.18 -9.70 -14.05
C PHE A 7 -9.90 -9.60 -15.39
N ALA A 8 -9.94 -10.68 -16.15
CA ALA A 8 -10.55 -10.70 -17.49
C ALA A 8 -11.76 -11.65 -17.52
N GLY A 9 -12.88 -11.14 -18.02
CA GLY A 9 -14.13 -11.87 -18.25
C GLY A 9 -14.55 -11.78 -19.72
N SER A 10 -15.66 -12.44 -20.06
CA SER A 10 -16.21 -12.33 -21.42
C SER A 10 -16.77 -10.93 -21.64
N GLY A 11 -16.11 -10.13 -22.48
CA GLY A 11 -16.56 -8.79 -22.86
C GLY A 11 -16.11 -7.67 -21.91
N GLU A 12 -15.37 -7.97 -20.84
CA GLU A 12 -14.90 -6.97 -19.90
C GLU A 12 -13.54 -7.33 -19.27
N ARG A 13 -12.85 -6.31 -18.77
CA ARG A 13 -11.66 -6.46 -17.93
C ARG A 13 -11.57 -5.37 -16.88
N ILE A 14 -11.04 -5.73 -15.72
CA ILE A 14 -10.69 -4.81 -14.64
C ILE A 14 -9.19 -4.93 -14.40
N GLU A 15 -8.50 -3.80 -14.33
CA GLU A 15 -7.05 -3.74 -14.10
C GLU A 15 -6.74 -2.89 -12.87
N ILE A 16 -5.87 -3.39 -12.00
CA ILE A 16 -5.32 -2.68 -10.85
C ILE A 16 -3.81 -2.58 -11.07
N SER A 17 -3.33 -1.35 -11.27
CA SER A 17 -1.94 -1.06 -11.60
C SER A 17 -1.26 -0.20 -10.55
N HIS A 18 -0.05 -0.56 -10.15
CA HIS A 18 0.84 0.25 -9.32
C HIS A 18 2.12 0.56 -10.07
N LYS A 19 2.44 1.85 -10.21
CA LYS A 19 3.64 2.34 -10.90
C LYS A 19 4.45 3.25 -9.97
N ALA A 20 5.59 2.77 -9.50
CA ALA A 20 6.53 3.56 -8.70
C ALA A 20 7.68 4.09 -9.57
N THR A 21 7.74 5.42 -9.74
CA THR A 21 8.80 6.12 -10.50
C THR A 21 10.06 6.38 -9.69
N SER A 22 9.97 6.28 -8.36
CA SER A 22 11.09 6.46 -7.43
C SER A 22 10.88 5.62 -6.17
N ARG A 23 11.98 5.28 -5.48
CA ARG A 23 11.92 4.63 -4.15
C ARG A 23 11.39 5.54 -3.04
N MET A 24 11.26 6.84 -3.30
CA MET A 24 10.73 7.80 -2.32
C MET A 24 9.33 7.46 -1.82
N VAL A 25 8.50 6.79 -2.63
CA VAL A 25 7.16 6.34 -2.19
C VAL A 25 7.22 5.42 -0.97
N TYR A 26 8.23 4.55 -0.88
CA TYR A 26 8.42 3.65 0.24
C TYR A 26 8.93 4.40 1.48
N ALA A 27 9.83 5.37 1.28
CA ALA A 27 10.32 6.23 2.36
C ALA A 27 9.20 7.07 2.98
N HIS A 28 8.31 7.64 2.15
CA HIS A 28 7.12 8.34 2.64
C HIS A 28 6.17 7.40 3.41
N GLY A 29 5.99 6.17 2.92
CA GLY A 29 5.21 5.15 3.63
C GLY A 29 5.79 4.82 5.01
N ALA A 30 7.11 4.65 5.11
CA ALA A 30 7.80 4.41 6.37
C ALA A 30 7.69 5.60 7.33
N LEU A 31 7.81 6.84 6.85
CA LEU A 31 7.63 8.04 7.68
C LEU A 31 6.19 8.15 8.19
N ARG A 32 5.20 7.88 7.34
CA ARG A 32 3.80 7.82 7.75
C ARG A 32 3.57 6.76 8.83
N ALA A 33 4.13 5.58 8.66
CA ALA A 33 4.04 4.51 9.65
C ALA A 33 4.68 4.92 10.99
N ALA A 34 5.84 5.60 10.96
CA ALA A 34 6.50 6.09 12.17
C ALA A 34 5.66 7.12 12.95
N VAL A 35 5.04 8.07 12.24
CA VAL A 35 4.13 9.07 12.86
C VAL A 35 2.85 8.40 13.40
N TRP A 36 2.32 7.41 12.69
CA TRP A 36 1.16 6.66 13.16
C TRP A 36 1.48 5.84 14.42
N LEU A 37 2.66 5.20 14.45
CA LEU A 37 3.12 4.32 15.53
C LEU A 37 3.31 5.07 16.86
N SER A 38 3.62 6.38 16.84
CA SER A 38 3.76 7.18 18.06
C SER A 38 2.49 7.31 18.90
N HIS A 39 1.35 6.83 18.37
CA HIS A 39 0.06 6.87 19.03
C HIS A 39 -0.51 5.46 19.31
N GLN A 40 0.29 4.40 19.11
CA GLN A 40 -0.18 3.02 19.27
C GLN A 40 0.43 2.37 20.51
N GLU A 41 -0.32 1.44 21.09
CA GLU A 41 0.18 0.54 22.12
C GLU A 41 1.25 -0.43 21.57
N PRO A 42 2.05 -1.09 22.42
CA PRO A 42 2.98 -2.11 21.97
C PRO A 42 2.29 -3.26 21.23
N GLY A 43 2.75 -3.56 20.02
CA GLY A 43 2.19 -4.61 19.17
C GLY A 43 2.96 -4.79 17.87
N LEU A 44 2.58 -5.82 17.10
CA LEU A 44 3.07 -6.05 15.75
C LEU A 44 2.04 -5.52 14.75
N TYR A 45 2.43 -4.52 13.97
CA TYR A 45 1.55 -3.85 13.02
C TYR A 45 2.10 -3.96 11.59
N ASN A 46 1.20 -3.87 10.60
CA ASN A 46 1.53 -3.83 9.18
C ASN A 46 0.95 -2.53 8.55
N MET A 47 1.13 -2.38 7.23
CA MET A 47 0.62 -1.20 6.51
C MET A 47 -0.90 -1.18 6.37
N GLU A 48 -1.61 -2.30 6.50
CA GLU A 48 -3.08 -2.30 6.53
C GLU A 48 -3.59 -1.58 7.78
N ASN A 49 -2.93 -1.77 8.93
CA ASN A 49 -3.24 -1.02 10.15
C ASN A 49 -2.98 0.49 9.97
N VAL A 50 -1.83 0.86 9.39
CA VAL A 50 -1.45 2.26 9.14
C VAL A 50 -2.42 2.96 8.16
N LEU A 51 -2.97 2.20 7.22
CA LEU A 51 -3.87 2.70 6.17
C LEU A 51 -5.36 2.58 6.54
N GLY A 52 -5.71 1.87 7.62
CA GLY A 52 -7.09 1.63 8.02
C GLY A 52 -7.86 0.74 7.04
N LEU A 53 -7.19 -0.29 6.51
CA LEU A 53 -7.73 -1.21 5.50
C LEU A 53 -8.09 -2.59 6.07
N GLY A 54 -8.27 -2.69 7.39
CA GLY A 54 -8.70 -3.88 8.12
C GLY A 54 -10.09 -3.73 8.72
#